data_AF-A0A9E4EGE2-F1
#
_entry.id   AF-A0A9E4EGE2-F1
#
_cell.length_a   1.000
_cell.length_b   1.000
_cell.length_c   1.000
_cell.angle_alpha   90.00
_cell.angle_beta   90.00
_cell.angle_gamma   90.00
#
_symmetry.space_group_name_H-M   'P 1'
#
loop_
_entity.id
_entity.type
_entity.pdbx_description
1 polymer ?
#
loop_
_entity_poly.entity_id
_entity_poly.type
_entity_poly.pdbx_seq_one_letter_code
_entity_poly.pdbx_strand_id
1 'polypeptide(L)'
;MVEGLSEKTWRRDLDIKPALYRDLGVREFWQLDPIGRLRDAIIGHRRSGGVYRRIAPSRPGIYRSDVLNAEISYDRTEMAVRDVRTGERIPLVHNALRQRDDALRQREEALRQRDDALRRRSEERKAHEAALARIAELEARLNR
;
A
#
# COMPACT_ATOMS: atom_id res chain seq x y z
N MET A 1 7.22 -13.59 12.59
CA MET A 1 6.02 -14.08 11.87
C MET A 1 4.87 -13.11 12.08
N VAL A 2 3.94 -12.99 11.13
CA VAL A 2 2.77 -12.09 11.25
C VAL A 2 1.52 -12.89 10.93
N GLU A 3 0.46 -12.67 11.70
CA GLU A 3 -0.82 -13.37 11.56
C GLU A 3 -1.98 -12.38 11.71
N GLY A 4 -3.01 -12.52 10.88
CA GLY A 4 -4.24 -11.74 10.99
C GLY A 4 -5.36 -12.56 11.65
N LEU A 5 -6.03 -11.98 12.63
CA LEU A 5 -7.24 -12.57 13.19
C LEU A 5 -8.38 -12.55 12.18
N SER A 6 -9.15 -13.63 12.16
CA SER A 6 -10.37 -13.76 11.36
C SER A 6 -11.59 -14.00 12.25
N GLU A 7 -12.78 -13.62 11.77
CA GLU A 7 -14.02 -13.77 12.56
C GLU A 7 -14.28 -15.22 13.00
N LYS A 8 -13.83 -16.19 12.20
CA LYS A 8 -14.16 -17.61 12.38
C LYS A 8 -13.18 -18.34 13.30
N THR A 9 -11.91 -17.90 13.39
CA THR A 9 -10.83 -18.68 14.02
C THR A 9 -10.16 -18.00 15.20
N TRP A 10 -10.45 -16.72 15.47
CA TRP A 10 -9.67 -15.90 16.40
C TRP A 10 -9.46 -16.51 17.79
N ARG A 11 -10.42 -17.25 18.34
CA ARG A 11 -10.28 -17.91 19.65
C ARG A 11 -9.27 -19.07 19.62
N ARG A 12 -9.33 -19.92 18.59
CA ARG A 12 -8.38 -21.04 18.44
C ARG A 12 -6.97 -20.56 18.12
N ASP A 13 -6.86 -19.45 17.41
CA ASP A 13 -5.59 -18.82 17.05
C ASP A 13 -4.83 -18.30 18.27
N LEU A 14 -5.55 -17.89 19.32
CA LEU A 14 -4.96 -17.41 20.57
C LEU A 14 -4.41 -18.56 21.45
N ASP A 15 -5.04 -19.73 21.42
CA ASP A 15 -4.71 -20.81 22.37
C ASP A 15 -3.73 -21.86 21.81
N ILE A 16 -3.82 -22.20 20.51
CA ILE A 16 -3.07 -23.35 19.93
C ILE A 16 -1.74 -22.91 19.32
N LYS A 17 -1.75 -21.80 18.59
CA LYS A 17 -0.63 -21.37 17.75
C LYS A 17 0.63 -20.94 18.53
N PRO A 18 0.55 -20.35 19.74
CA PRO A 18 1.74 -20.01 20.50
C PRO A 18 2.63 -21.22 20.82
N ALA A 19 2.05 -22.39 21.12
CA ALA A 19 2.82 -23.60 21.37
C ALA A 19 3.55 -24.07 20.10
N LEU A 20 2.84 -24.12 18.97
CA LEU A 20 3.41 -24.49 17.68
C LEU A 20 4.56 -23.54 17.27
N TYR A 21 4.38 -22.23 17.39
CA TYR A 21 5.41 -21.25 17.03
C TYR A 21 6.66 -21.37 17.90
N ARG A 22 6.49 -21.72 19.18
CA ARG A 22 7.61 -21.97 20.09
C ARG A 22 8.43 -23.16 19.62
N ASP A 23 7.75 -24.25 19.25
CA ASP A 23 8.38 -25.51 18.82
C ASP A 23 9.08 -25.33 17.47
N LEU A 24 8.54 -24.48 16.59
CA LEU A 24 9.18 -24.04 15.34
C LEU A 24 10.31 -23.02 15.53
N GLY A 25 10.63 -22.63 16.76
CA GLY A 25 11.75 -21.72 17.05
C GLY A 25 11.50 -20.25 16.70
N VAL A 26 10.25 -19.83 16.48
CA VAL A 26 9.92 -18.44 16.13
C VAL A 26 10.29 -17.50 17.28
N ARG A 27 11.19 -16.54 17.04
CA ARG A 27 11.63 -15.60 18.08
C ARG A 27 10.59 -14.53 18.41
N GLU A 28 9.89 -14.04 17.39
CA GLU A 28 8.80 -13.06 17.52
C GLU A 28 7.65 -13.38 16.58
N PHE A 29 6.43 -13.22 17.07
CA PHE A 29 5.24 -13.21 16.24
C PHE A 29 4.32 -12.04 16.57
N TRP A 30 3.57 -11.60 15.57
CA TRP A 30 2.74 -10.41 15.62
C TRP A 30 1.32 -10.78 15.20
N GLN A 31 0.35 -10.47 16.05
CA GLN A 31 -1.08 -10.68 15.79
C GLN A 31 -1.71 -9.35 15.40
N LEU A 32 -2.31 -9.30 14.21
CA LEU A 32 -3.05 -8.17 13.70
C LEU A 32 -4.54 -8.42 13.87
N ASP A 33 -5.26 -7.43 14.38
CA ASP A 33 -6.71 -7.48 14.54
C ASP A 33 -7.39 -6.51 13.54
N PRO A 34 -7.64 -6.95 12.30
CA PRO A 34 -8.40 -6.14 11.34
C PRO A 34 -9.89 -6.01 11.69
N ILE A 35 -10.42 -6.86 12.59
CA ILE A 35 -11.86 -7.01 12.85
C ILE A 35 -12.34 -6.39 14.17
N GLY A 36 -11.47 -5.72 14.93
CA GLY A 36 -11.88 -4.97 16.12
C GLY A 36 -12.19 -5.84 17.35
N ARG A 37 -11.71 -7.08 17.42
CA ARG A 37 -11.98 -7.99 18.55
C ARG A 37 -11.05 -7.79 19.75
N LEU A 38 -9.90 -7.15 19.54
CA LEU A 38 -8.90 -6.87 20.56
C LEU A 38 -8.86 -5.38 20.91
N ARG A 39 -8.45 -5.09 22.16
CA ARG A 39 -8.19 -3.73 22.65
C ARG A 39 -7.13 -3.04 21.79
N ASP A 40 -6.03 -3.73 21.55
CA ASP A 40 -4.92 -3.25 20.73
C ASP A 40 -5.06 -3.83 19.31
N ALA A 41 -4.90 -2.98 18.29
CA ALA A 41 -4.99 -3.41 16.88
C ALA A 41 -3.88 -4.40 16.49
N ILE A 42 -2.76 -4.37 17.21
CA ILE A 42 -1.62 -5.26 17.03
C ILE A 42 -1.09 -5.70 18.39
N ILE A 43 -0.73 -6.97 18.51
CA ILE A 43 -0.06 -7.54 19.67
C ILE A 43 1.21 -8.25 19.21
N GLY A 44 2.36 -7.79 19.70
CA GLY A 44 3.63 -8.49 19.54
C GLY A 44 3.89 -9.47 20.67
N HIS A 45 4.54 -10.59 20.35
CA HIS A 45 5.00 -11.59 21.31
C HIS A 45 6.45 -11.94 21.03
N ARG A 46 7.28 -11.96 22.08
CA ARG A 46 8.70 -12.32 22.01
C ARG A 46 8.98 -13.55 22.86
N ARG A 47 9.75 -14.48 22.32
CA ARG A 47 10.20 -15.67 23.04
C ARG A 47 11.36 -15.31 23.95
N SER A 48 11.19 -15.52 25.25
CA SER A 48 12.23 -15.34 26.26
C SER A 48 12.16 -16.50 27.25
N GLY A 49 13.26 -17.24 27.42
CA GLY A 49 13.30 -18.40 28.31
C GLY A 49 12.28 -19.49 27.96
N GLY A 50 12.07 -19.75 26.66
CA GLY A 50 11.14 -20.80 26.19
C GLY A 50 9.66 -20.43 26.21
N VAL A 51 9.28 -19.26 26.72
CA VAL A 51 7.88 -18.79 26.74
C VAL A 51 7.71 -17.51 25.94
N TYR A 52 6.53 -17.31 25.38
CA TYR A 52 6.17 -16.04 24.75
C TYR A 52 5.68 -15.04 25.78
N ARG A 53 6.19 -13.81 25.69
CA ARG A 53 5.73 -12.66 26.47
C ARG A 53 5.29 -11.56 25.52
N ARG A 54 4.24 -10.82 25.90
CA ARG A 54 3.79 -9.66 25.13
C ARG A 54 4.92 -8.62 25.05
N ILE A 55 5.12 -8.06 23.86
CA ILE A 55 6.02 -6.94 23.61
C ILE A 55 5.25 -5.67 24.00
N ALA A 56 5.79 -4.92 24.95
CA ALA A 56 5.24 -3.62 25.31
C ALA A 56 5.50 -2.59 24.19
N PRO A 57 4.57 -1.66 23.95
CA PRO A 57 4.82 -0.56 23.02
C PRO A 57 5.96 0.31 23.54
N SER A 58 6.84 0.76 22.64
CA SER A 58 7.87 1.77 22.96
C SER A 58 7.27 3.17 23.06
N ARG A 59 6.20 3.42 22.31
CA ARG A 59 5.33 4.61 22.35
C ARG A 59 3.90 4.17 21.99
N PRO A 60 2.84 4.92 22.33
CA PRO A 60 1.47 4.53 21.99
C PRO A 60 1.33 4.11 20.51
N GLY A 61 0.93 2.86 20.27
CA GLY A 61 0.76 2.29 18.92
C GLY A 61 2.05 1.91 18.17
N ILE A 62 3.23 2.12 18.75
CA ILE A 62 4.54 1.80 18.16
C ILE A 62 5.23 0.73 19.00
N TYR A 63 5.63 -0.35 18.34
CA TYR A 63 6.30 -1.49 18.95
C TYR A 63 7.69 -1.66 18.36
N ARG A 64 8.63 -2.22 19.13
CA ARG A 64 9.98 -2.50 18.66
C ARG A 64 10.19 -4.00 18.49
N SER A 65 10.56 -4.41 17.28
CA SER A 65 11.04 -5.76 16.96
C SER A 65 12.55 -5.82 17.13
N ASP A 66 13.03 -6.76 17.96
CA ASP A 66 14.46 -7.02 18.11
C ASP A 66 14.96 -7.92 16.98
N VAL A 67 14.08 -8.79 16.46
CA VAL A 67 14.40 -9.70 15.36
C VAL A 67 14.64 -8.96 14.05
N LEU A 68 13.82 -7.94 13.77
CA LEU A 68 13.91 -7.15 12.55
C LEU A 68 14.73 -5.86 12.75
N ASN A 69 15.11 -5.53 13.99
CA ASN A 69 15.65 -4.23 14.36
C ASN A 69 14.82 -3.07 13.77
N ALA A 70 13.50 -3.15 13.98
CA ALA A 70 12.52 -2.28 13.33
C ALA A 70 11.44 -1.79 14.31
N GLU A 71 10.91 -0.60 14.07
CA GLU A 71 9.65 -0.13 14.65
C GLU A 71 8.48 -0.66 13.82
N ILE A 72 7.44 -1.14 14.49
CA ILE A 72 6.23 -1.70 13.89
C ILE A 72 5.03 -0.93 14.42
N SER A 73 4.16 -0.50 13.51
CA SER A 73 2.86 0.08 13.84
C SER A 73 1.78 -0.47 12.91
N TYR A 74 0.54 -0.44 13.38
CA TYR A 74 -0.63 -0.91 12.64
C TYR A 74 -1.87 -0.16 13.08
N ASP A 75 -2.62 0.39 12.12
CA ASP A 75 -3.81 1.21 12.35
C ASP A 75 -5.14 0.50 12.00
N ARG A 76 -5.11 -0.84 11.89
CA ARG A 76 -6.20 -1.71 11.37
C ARG A 76 -6.36 -1.73 9.85
N THR A 77 -5.72 -0.82 9.13
CA THR A 77 -5.73 -0.80 7.67
C THR A 77 -4.38 -1.13 7.07
N GLU A 78 -3.30 -0.60 7.64
CA GLU A 78 -1.96 -0.76 7.10
C GLU A 78 -0.95 -1.02 8.21
N MET A 79 -0.09 -2.02 7.99
CA MET A 79 1.07 -2.26 8.83
C MET A 79 2.25 -1.47 8.25
N ALA A 80 2.91 -0.69 9.10
CA ALA A 80 4.16 -0.03 8.77
C ALA A 80 5.30 -0.69 9.56
N VAL A 81 6.40 -0.94 8.86
CA VAL A 81 7.65 -1.42 9.44
C VAL A 81 8.73 -0.42 9.06
N ARG A 82 9.48 0.09 10.03
CA ARG A 82 10.52 1.10 9.84
C ARG A 82 11.83 0.60 10.43
N ASP A 83 12.91 0.59 9.65
CA ASP A 83 14.24 0.23 10.14
C ASP A 83 14.67 1.24 11.21
N VAL A 84 15.11 0.75 12.38
CA VAL A 84 15.49 1.62 13.52
C VAL A 84 16.79 2.39 13.24
N ARG A 85 17.68 1.83 12.42
CA ARG A 85 18.99 2.40 12.11
C ARG A 85 18.88 3.50 11.05
N THR A 86 18.11 3.28 9.99
CA THR A 86 17.99 4.26 8.88
C THR A 86 16.77 5.16 9.02
N GLY A 87 15.76 4.74 9.78
CA GLY A 87 14.46 5.40 9.83
C GLY A 87 13.64 5.19 8.56
N GLU A 88 14.08 4.35 7.62
CA GLU A 88 13.36 4.12 6.36
C GLU A 88 12.26 3.08 6.51
N ARG A 89 11.22 3.21 5.69
CA ARG A 89 10.11 2.27 5.67
C ARG A 89 10.54 1.00 4.92
N ILE A 90 10.39 -0.16 5.57
CA ILE A 90 10.61 -1.47 4.96
C ILE A 90 9.33 -1.84 4.19
N PRO A 91 9.39 -2.02 2.85
CA PRO A 91 8.23 -2.42 2.07
C PRO A 91 7.80 -3.84 2.44
N LEU A 92 6.54 -4.00 2.83
CA LEU A 92 5.92 -5.31 2.97
C LEU A 92 5.44 -5.77 1.60
N VAL A 93 5.62 -7.05 1.27
CA VAL A 93 5.35 -7.61 -0.07
C VAL A 93 3.95 -7.23 -0.60
N HIS A 94 2.92 -7.34 0.23
CA HIS A 94 1.54 -6.96 -0.16
C HIS A 94 1.40 -5.47 -0.48
N ASN A 95 2.05 -4.61 0.31
CA ASN A 95 2.02 -3.16 0.09
C ASN A 95 2.84 -2.79 -1.15
N ALA A 96 3.97 -3.46 -1.39
CA ALA A 96 4.80 -3.26 -2.57
C ALA A 96 4.07 -3.65 -3.86
N LEU A 97 3.32 -4.77 -3.84
CA LEU A 97 2.49 -5.18 -4.98
C LEU A 97 1.35 -4.18 -5.25
N ARG A 98 0.64 -3.73 -4.21
CA ARG A 98 -0.41 -2.70 -4.34
C ARG A 98 0.14 -1.39 -4.92
N GLN A 99 1.26 -0.91 -4.39
CA GLN A 99 1.91 0.31 -4.88
C GLN A 99 2.32 0.19 -6.35
N ARG A 100 2.83 -0.99 -6.75
CA ARG A 100 3.16 -1.25 -8.16
C ARG A 100 1.92 -1.18 -9.04
N ASP A 101 0.83 -1.82 -8.62
CA ASP A 101 -0.40 -1.84 -9.41
C ASP A 101 -1.07 -0.45 -9.49
N ASP A 102 -1.01 0.34 -8.42
CA ASP A 102 -1.44 1.75 -8.41
C ASP A 102 -0.59 2.60 -9.37
N ALA A 103 0.73 2.42 -9.34
CA ALA A 103 1.64 3.12 -10.25
C ALA A 103 1.41 2.73 -11.74
N LEU A 104 1.10 1.46 -12.01
CA LEU A 104 0.74 1.00 -13.36
C LEU A 104 -0.56 1.65 -13.84
N ARG A 105 -1.60 1.68 -12.99
CA ARG A 105 -2.87 2.35 -13.30
C ARG A 105 -2.69 3.84 -13.58
N GLN A 106 -1.91 4.54 -12.75
CA GLN A 106 -1.61 5.95 -12.95
C GLN A 106 -0.88 6.20 -14.29
N ARG A 107 0.04 5.31 -14.64
CA ARG A 107 0.77 5.40 -15.91
C ARG A 107 -0.13 5.16 -17.11
N GLU A 108 -1.03 4.18 -17.06
CA GLU A 108 -2.00 3.92 -18.11
C GLU A 108 -2.96 5.11 -18.32
N GLU A 109 -3.44 5.70 -17.23
CA GLU A 109 -4.32 6.87 -17.28
C GLU A 109 -3.59 8.08 -17.89
N ALA A 110 -2.33 8.32 -17.49
CA ALA A 110 -1.53 9.39 -18.07
C ALA A 110 -1.28 9.20 -19.58
N LEU A 111 -1.12 7.96 -20.05
CA LEU A 111 -1.00 7.66 -21.47
C LEU A 111 -2.30 7.94 -22.24
N ARG A 112 -3.46 7.55 -21.69
CA ARG A 112 -4.77 7.86 -22.30
C ARG A 112 -5.01 9.36 -22.41
N GLN A 113 -4.73 10.10 -21.35
CA GLN A 113 -4.86 11.56 -21.36
C GLN A 113 -3.95 12.21 -22.39
N ARG A 114 -2.73 11.69 -22.56
CA ARG A 114 -1.80 12.16 -23.58
C ARG A 114 -2.32 11.89 -25.00
N ASP A 115 -2.84 10.71 -25.26
CA ASP A 115 -3.37 10.34 -26.57
C ASP A 115 -4.60 11.18 -26.93
N ASP A 116 -5.51 11.41 -25.98
CA ASP A 116 -6.67 12.27 -26.18
C ASP A 116 -6.27 13.72 -26.45
N ALA A 117 -5.26 14.24 -25.73
CA ALA A 117 -4.73 15.58 -25.98
C ALA A 117 -4.11 15.71 -27.38
N LEU A 118 -3.42 14.67 -27.86
CA LEU A 118 -2.86 14.64 -29.21
C LEU A 118 -3.95 14.61 -30.28
N ARG A 119 -5.02 13.83 -30.06
CA ARG A 119 -6.17 13.77 -30.97
C ARG A 119 -6.86 15.13 -31.08
N ARG A 120 -7.16 15.77 -29.94
CA ARG A 120 -7.76 17.11 -29.91
C ARG A 120 -6.92 18.15 -30.65
N ARG A 121 -5.61 18.19 -30.40
CA ARG A 121 -4.71 19.10 -31.13
C ARG A 121 -4.70 18.84 -32.63
N SER A 122 -4.75 17.57 -33.05
CA SER A 122 -4.84 17.23 -34.46
C SER A 122 -6.16 17.70 -35.08
N GLU A 123 -7.28 17.56 -34.37
CA GLU A 123 -8.59 18.00 -34.83
C GLU A 123 -8.67 19.52 -34.92
N GLU A 124 -8.21 20.23 -33.90
CA GLU A 124 -8.09 21.69 -33.87
C GLU A 124 -7.27 22.22 -35.05
N ARG A 125 -6.13 21.56 -35.33
CA ARG A 125 -5.28 21.92 -36.47
C ARG A 125 -6.00 21.73 -37.80
N LYS A 126 -6.69 20.59 -37.99
CA LYS A 126 -7.47 20.34 -39.21
C LYS A 126 -8.61 21.35 -39.38
N ALA A 127 -9.31 21.69 -38.29
CA ALA A 127 -10.38 22.68 -38.30
C ALA A 127 -9.84 24.08 -38.64
N HIS A 128 -8.68 24.44 -38.09
CA HIS A 128 -8.01 25.70 -38.40
C HIS A 128 -7.59 25.77 -39.89
N GLU A 129 -6.95 24.72 -40.41
CA GLU A 129 -6.57 24.61 -41.82
C GLU A 129 -7.81 24.73 -42.75
N ALA A 130 -8.92 24.07 -42.41
CA ALA A 130 -10.16 24.14 -43.17
C ALA A 130 -10.82 25.53 -43.13
N ALA A 131 -10.79 26.21 -41.97
CA ALA A 131 -11.31 27.57 -41.83
C ALA A 131 -10.52 28.57 -42.68
N LEU A 132 -9.19 28.47 -42.68
CA LEU A 132 -8.32 29.30 -43.53
C LEU A 132 -8.61 29.08 -45.02
N ALA A 133 -8.77 27.83 -45.45
CA ALA A 133 -9.12 27.52 -46.83
C ALA A 133 -10.48 28.12 -47.24
N ARG A 134 -11.47 28.11 -46.34
CA ARG A 134 -12.79 28.69 -46.60
C ARG A 134 -12.75 30.20 -46.72
N ILE A 135 -11.96 30.88 -45.88
CA ILE A 135 -11.75 32.33 -45.97
C ILE A 135 -11.15 32.69 -47.33
N ALA A 136 -10.09 31.98 -47.75
CA ALA A 136 -9.45 32.22 -49.05
C ALA A 136 -10.42 32.01 -50.24
N GLU A 137 -11.31 31.01 -50.17
CA GLU A 137 -12.33 30.78 -51.19
C GLU A 137 -13.34 31.94 -51.28
N LEU A 138 -13.77 32.47 -50.12
CA LEU A 138 -14.71 33.59 -50.05
C LEU A 138 -14.10 34.88 -50.57
N GLU A 139 -12.84 35.17 -50.21
CA GLU A 139 -12.10 36.33 -50.73
C GLU A 139 -11.95 36.27 -52.27
N ALA A 140 -11.65 35.10 -52.82
CA ALA A 140 -11.56 34.89 -54.27
C ALA A 140 -12.91 35.04 -55.02
N ARG A 141 -14.03 34.88 -54.32
CA ARG A 141 -15.39 35.11 -54.86
C ARG A 141 -15.80 36.57 -54.81
N LEU A 142 -15.42 37.30 -53.76
CA LEU A 142 -15.77 38.71 -53.58
C LEU A 142 -14.91 39.64 -54.43
N ASN A 143 -13.69 39.23 -54.78
CA ASN A 143 -12.77 39.98 -55.65
C ASN A 143 -12.96 39.69 -57.17
N ARG A 144 -14.08 39.08 -57.57
CA ARG A 144 -14.48 38.86 -58.97
C ARG A 144 -15.68 39.72 -59.33
#